data_AF-A0A1Y1N4T7-F1
#
_entry.id   AF-A0A1Y1N4T7-F1
#
_cell.length_a   1.000
_cell.length_b   1.000
_cell.length_c   1.000
_cell.angle_alpha   90.00
_cell.angle_beta   90.00
_cell.angle_gamma   90.00
#
_symmetry.space_group_name_H-M   'P 1'
#
loop_
_entity.id
_entity.type
_entity.pdbx_description
1 polymer ?
#
loop_
_entity_poly.entity_id
_entity_poly.type
_entity_poly.pdbx_seq_one_letter_code
_entity_poly.pdbx_strand_id
1 'polypeptide(L)'
;MYGVTLFVILGLFNHSEIFDQFTKNFEKNAPLALIYDDLTWTNKIRSFYVHGQEIGSKHTSEITKMFTDWWFFYPMYATAQMHARFLKENVFQLLYGYRAPRTYADKYGNDKHNYGIT
;
A
#
# COMPACT_ATOMS: atom_id res chain seq x y z
N MET A 1 -11.28 -0.03 4.03
CA MET A 1 -10.97 -1.47 3.87
C MET A 1 -9.46 -1.62 4.04
N TYR A 2 -8.96 -1.81 5.27
CA TYR A 2 -7.51 -1.96 5.54
C TYR A 2 -7.10 -3.40 5.92
N GLY A 3 -8.06 -4.32 5.98
CA GLY A 3 -7.81 -5.72 6.39
C GLY A 3 -7.17 -6.60 5.30
N VAL A 4 -7.20 -6.19 4.03
CA VAL A 4 -6.68 -6.99 2.90
C VAL A 4 -5.33 -6.50 2.40
N THR A 5 -4.92 -5.28 2.78
CA THR A 5 -3.63 -4.69 2.39
C THR A 5 -2.42 -5.39 3.01
N LEU A 6 -2.64 -6.19 4.06
CA LEU A 6 -1.57 -6.54 4.98
C LEU A 6 -0.67 -7.69 4.50
N PHE A 7 -1.14 -8.72 3.78
CA PHE A 7 -0.30 -9.93 3.63
C PHE A 7 1.00 -9.72 2.83
N VAL A 8 0.92 -9.06 1.67
CA VAL A 8 2.07 -8.83 0.79
C VAL A 8 3.03 -7.80 1.41
N ILE A 9 2.49 -6.74 2.01
CA ILE A 9 3.29 -5.68 2.66
C ILE A 9 3.93 -6.20 3.96
N LEU A 10 3.22 -7.04 4.73
CA LEU A 10 3.79 -7.67 5.91
C LEU A 10 4.88 -8.66 5.55
N GLY A 11 4.70 -9.46 4.49
CA GLY A 11 5.76 -10.32 3.96
C GLY A 11 6.98 -9.52 3.52
N LEU A 12 6.75 -8.37 2.87
CA LEU A 12 7.82 -7.44 2.52
C LEU A 12 8.56 -6.92 3.76
N PHE A 13 7.85 -6.51 4.82
CA PHE A 13 8.47 -5.94 6.02
C PHE A 13 9.06 -6.96 6.99
N ASN A 14 8.59 -8.20 6.98
CA ASN A 14 9.09 -9.26 7.85
C ASN A 14 10.45 -9.80 7.39
N HIS A 15 10.76 -9.66 6.10
CA HIS A 15 12.04 -10.05 5.53
C HIS A 15 12.88 -8.82 5.19
N SER A 16 13.76 -8.41 6.11
CA SER A 16 14.61 -7.22 5.94
C SER A 16 15.39 -7.22 4.62
N GLU A 17 15.85 -8.38 4.16
CA GLU A 17 16.54 -8.52 2.87
C GLU A 17 15.63 -8.17 1.68
N ILE A 18 14.37 -8.63 1.70
CA ILE A 18 13.41 -8.35 0.62
C ILE A 18 13.01 -6.88 0.65
N PHE A 19 12.78 -6.32 1.84
CA PHE A 19 12.53 -4.90 2.00
C PHE A 19 13.69 -4.06 1.49
N ASP A 20 14.93 -4.39 1.88
CA ASP A 20 16.12 -3.68 1.43
C ASP A 20 16.33 -3.81 -0.09
N GLN A 21 16.05 -4.98 -0.67
CA GLN A 21 16.10 -5.14 -2.12
C GLN A 21 15.04 -4.31 -2.84
N PHE A 22 13.82 -4.24 -2.28
CA PHE A 22 12.75 -3.41 -2.79
C PHE A 22 13.13 -1.94 -2.76
N THR A 23 13.63 -1.44 -1.64
CA THR A 23 13.98 -0.02 -1.45
C THR A 23 15.21 0.40 -2.24
N LYS A 24 16.26 -0.44 -2.31
CA LYS A 24 17.48 -0.16 -3.09
C LYS A 24 17.24 -0.16 -4.61
N ASN A 25 16.31 -0.98 -5.09
CA ASN A 25 15.98 -1.08 -6.52
C ASN A 25 14.54 -0.61 -6.78
N PHE A 26 14.11 0.45 -6.10
CA PHE A 26 12.73 0.93 -6.15
C PHE A 26 12.27 1.20 -7.58
N GLU A 27 13.14 1.79 -8.40
CA GLU A 27 12.86 2.15 -9.80
C GLU A 27 12.52 0.92 -10.66
N LYS A 28 13.10 -0.23 -10.33
CA LYS A 28 12.87 -1.50 -11.02
C LYS A 28 11.69 -2.27 -10.41
N ASN A 29 11.54 -2.23 -9.09
CA ASN A 29 10.61 -3.08 -8.37
C ASN A 29 9.22 -2.45 -8.21
N ALA A 30 9.11 -1.13 -8.10
CA ALA A 30 7.83 -0.45 -7.95
C ALA A 30 6.89 -0.66 -9.16
N PRO A 31 7.34 -0.61 -10.42
CA PRO A 31 6.49 -0.92 -11.58
C PRO A 31 5.89 -2.33 -11.53
N LEU A 32 6.67 -3.31 -11.08
CA LEU A 32 6.22 -4.70 -10.94
C LEU A 32 5.25 -4.85 -9.76
N ALA A 33 5.59 -4.26 -8.62
CA ALA A 33 4.81 -4.37 -7.39
C ALA A 33 3.49 -3.58 -7.42
N LEU A 34 3.41 -2.56 -8.28
CA LEU A 34 2.23 -1.74 -8.49
C LEU A 34 1.65 -1.93 -9.91
N ILE A 35 2.11 -2.91 -10.69
CA ILE A 35 1.53 -3.26 -12.01
C ILE A 35 1.26 -2.02 -12.88
N TYR A 36 2.29 -1.22 -13.16
CA TYR A 36 2.21 -0.14 -14.13
C TYR A 36 3.34 -0.22 -15.14
N ASP A 37 3.04 0.12 -16.40
CA ASP A 37 3.98 -0.05 -17.51
C ASP A 37 4.78 1.23 -17.81
N ASP A 38 4.20 2.40 -17.56
CA ASP A 38 4.84 3.69 -17.83
C ASP A 38 5.81 4.08 -16.70
N LEU A 39 7.09 3.80 -16.92
CA LEU A 39 8.18 4.07 -15.98
C LEU A 39 8.39 5.57 -15.69
N THR A 40 7.79 6.48 -16.47
CA THR A 40 7.87 7.92 -16.16
C THR A 40 7.13 8.29 -14.88
N TRP A 41 6.23 7.42 -14.40
CA TRP A 41 5.52 7.60 -13.13
C TRP A 41 6.35 7.23 -11.91
N THR A 42 7.38 6.40 -12.04
CA THR A 42 8.10 5.86 -10.89
C THR A 42 8.72 6.97 -10.04
N ASN A 43 9.35 7.96 -10.67
CA ASN A 43 9.92 9.12 -9.97
C ASN A 43 8.84 10.02 -9.35
N LYS A 44 7.66 10.14 -9.99
CA LYS A 44 6.53 10.91 -9.45
C LYS A 44 5.96 10.22 -8.22
N ILE A 45 5.77 8.90 -8.27
CA ILE A 45 5.30 8.08 -7.15
C ILE A 45 6.28 8.19 -5.99
N ARG A 46 7.59 8.02 -6.24
CA ARG A 46 8.63 8.19 -5.22
C ARG A 46 8.58 9.59 -4.60
N SER A 47 8.49 10.63 -5.43
CA SER A 47 8.43 12.01 -4.92
C SER A 47 7.16 12.29 -4.11
N PHE A 48 6.03 11.70 -4.48
CA PHE A 48 4.77 11.88 -3.78
C PHE A 48 4.77 11.24 -2.39
N TYR A 49 5.23 9.99 -2.26
CA TYR A 49 5.16 9.26 -0.99
C TYR A 49 6.38 9.47 -0.09
N VAL A 50 7.58 9.55 -0.65
CA VAL A 50 8.83 9.63 0.14
C VAL A 50 9.61 10.92 -0.10
N HIS A 51 9.02 11.91 -0.78
CA HIS A 51 9.61 13.25 -1.00
C HIS A 51 11.02 13.24 -1.60
N GLY A 52 11.31 12.26 -2.46
CA GLY A 52 12.63 12.10 -3.08
C GLY A 52 13.73 11.65 -2.12
N GLN A 53 13.41 11.28 -0.87
CA GLN A 53 14.37 10.77 0.09
C GLN A 53 14.84 9.35 -0.27
N GLU A 54 15.97 8.95 0.31
CA GLU A 54 16.42 7.55 0.28
C GLU A 54 15.43 6.68 1.07
N ILE A 55 14.92 5.62 0.42
CA ILE A 55 13.89 4.77 1.01
C ILE A 55 14.54 3.81 2.02
N GLY A 56 13.89 3.61 3.16
CA GLY A 56 14.41 2.80 4.25
C GLY A 56 13.33 2.47 5.28
N SER A 57 13.70 1.84 6.39
CA SER A 57 12.75 1.33 7.39
C SER A 57 11.87 2.41 8.02
N LYS A 58 12.36 3.66 8.08
CA LYS A 58 11.58 4.82 8.53
C LYS A 58 10.40 5.18 7.63
N HIS A 59 10.39 4.68 6.38
CA HIS A 59 9.36 4.98 5.37
C HIS A 59 8.29 3.88 5.23
N THR A 60 8.19 2.98 6.21
CA THR A 60 7.26 1.84 6.16
C THR A 60 5.79 2.29 6.12
N SER A 61 5.46 3.40 6.77
CA SER A 61 4.11 4.00 6.71
C SER A 61 3.77 4.51 5.31
N GLU A 62 4.70 5.22 4.69
CA GLU A 62 4.59 5.81 3.35
C GLU A 62 4.46 4.71 2.28
N ILE A 63 5.26 3.65 2.41
CA ILE A 63 5.16 2.46 1.54
C ILE A 63 3.82 1.77 1.74
N THR A 64 3.38 1.59 2.99
CA THR A 64 2.07 0.98 3.29
C THR A 64 0.94 1.79 2.65
N LYS A 65 1.00 3.11 2.77
CA LYS A 65 0.05 4.02 2.15
C LYS A 65 0.08 3.92 0.63
N MET A 66 1.27 3.89 0.01
CA MET A 66 1.43 3.73 -1.44
C MET A 66 0.74 2.47 -1.97
N PHE A 67 0.99 1.32 -1.35
CA PHE A 67 0.31 0.08 -1.75
C PHE A 67 -1.19 0.14 -1.46
N THR A 68 -1.61 0.76 -0.35
CA THR A 68 -3.04 0.91 -0.03
C THR A 68 -3.78 1.75 -1.06
N ASP A 69 -3.18 2.89 -1.43
CA ASP A 69 -3.74 3.82 -2.38
C ASP A 69 -3.88 3.16 -3.75
N TRP A 70 -2.86 2.41 -4.17
CA TRP A 70 -2.84 1.76 -5.48
C TRP A 70 -3.74 0.51 -5.58
N TRP A 71 -3.64 -0.41 -4.63
CA TRP A 71 -4.29 -1.72 -4.73
C TRP A 71 -5.75 -1.72 -4.27
N PHE A 72 -6.13 -0.79 -3.39
CA PHE A 72 -7.45 -0.83 -2.75
C PHE A 72 -8.21 0.47 -2.90
N PHE A 73 -7.61 1.59 -2.49
CA PHE A 73 -8.35 2.85 -2.40
C PHE A 73 -8.73 3.38 -3.78
N TYR A 74 -7.77 3.52 -4.70
CA TYR A 74 -8.03 4.06 -6.04
C TYR A 74 -9.00 3.18 -6.85
N PRO A 75 -8.82 1.85 -6.95
CA PRO A 75 -9.78 0.98 -7.65
C PRO A 75 -11.20 1.06 -7.05
N MET A 76 -11.33 1.09 -5.72
CA MET A 76 -12.61 1.26 -5.04
C MET A 76 -13.25 2.61 -5.38
N TYR A 77 -12.47 3.68 -5.32
CA TYR A 77 -12.93 5.02 -5.66
C TYR A 77 -13.37 5.12 -7.12
N ALA A 78 -12.55 4.65 -8.06
CA ALA A 78 -12.85 4.65 -9.49
C ALA A 78 -14.11 3.86 -9.82
N THR A 79 -14.25 2.65 -9.24
CA THR A 79 -15.43 1.79 -9.45
C THR A 79 -16.71 2.46 -8.96
N ALA A 80 -16.69 3.05 -7.76
CA ALA A 80 -17.83 3.77 -7.23
C ALA A 80 -18.20 5.00 -8.06
N GLN A 81 -17.21 5.75 -8.56
CA GLN A 81 -17.45 6.88 -9.45
C GLN A 81 -18.06 6.43 -10.78
N MET A 82 -17.65 5.29 -11.32
CA MET A 82 -18.28 4.70 -12.50
C MET A 82 -19.73 4.31 -12.21
N HIS A 83 -20.00 3.63 -11.10
CA HIS A 83 -21.36 3.26 -10.72
C HIS A 83 -22.25 4.50 -10.53
N ALA A 84 -21.76 5.52 -9.82
CA ALA A 84 -22.52 6.75 -9.58
C ALA A 84 -22.84 7.53 -10.88
N ARG A 85 -22.03 7.35 -11.93
CA ARG A 85 -22.24 8.00 -13.23
C ARG A 85 -23.17 7.25 -14.16
N PHE A 86 -23.15 5.92 -14.14
CA PHE A 86 -23.81 5.09 -15.15
C PHE A 86 -25.00 4.28 -14.64
N LEU A 87 -25.12 4.07 -13.33
CA LEU A 87 -26.18 3.30 -12.69
C LEU A 87 -27.17 4.24 -11.99
N LYS A 88 -28.41 3.76 -11.78
CA LYS A 88 -29.47 4.55 -11.13
C LYS A 88 -29.57 4.27 -9.62
N GLU A 89 -28.86 3.25 -9.16
CA GLU A 89 -28.81 2.80 -7.79
C GLU A 89 -27.92 3.70 -6.93
N ASN A 90 -28.25 3.81 -5.65
CA ASN A 90 -27.44 4.54 -4.68
C ASN A 90 -26.11 3.81 -4.44
N VAL A 91 -25.00 4.54 -4.51
CA VAL A 91 -23.65 4.02 -4.25
C VAL A 91 -23.16 4.55 -2.91
N PHE A 92 -22.70 3.64 -2.06
CA PHE A 92 -22.15 3.98 -0.74
C PHE A 92 -20.69 3.53 -0.65
N GLN A 93 -19.83 4.40 -0.13
CA GLN A 93 -18.44 4.09 0.20
C GLN A 93 -18.26 4.09 1.71
N LEU A 94 -17.67 3.03 2.26
CA LEU A 94 -17.36 2.93 3.69
C LEU A 94 -15.84 2.98 3.90
N LEU A 95 -15.41 3.97 4.66
CA LEU A 95 -14.07 4.00 5.25
C LEU A 95 -14.15 3.40 6.66
N TYR A 96 -13.42 2.30 6.88
CA TYR A 96 -13.40 1.59 8.15
C TYR A 96 -12.02 1.75 8.78
N GLY A 97 -11.92 2.46 9.91
CA GLY A 97 -10.70 2.68 10.67
C GLY A 97 -10.83 2.12 12.08
N TYR A 98 -10.59 0.83 12.24
CA TYR A 98 -10.57 0.15 13.54
C TYR A 98 -9.42 -0.84 13.58
N ARG A 99 -8.66 -0.81 14.69
CA ARG A 99 -7.58 -1.74 14.96
C ARG A 99 -8.09 -2.89 15.82
N ALA A 100 -8.15 -4.09 15.26
CA ALA A 100 -8.54 -5.27 16.01
C ALA A 100 -7.44 -5.68 17.03
N PRO A 101 -7.82 -6.28 18.17
CA PRO A 101 -6.86 -6.76 19.18
C PRO A 101 -5.93 -7.86 18.66
N ARG A 102 -6.36 -8.59 17.62
CA ARG A 102 -5.52 -9.54 16.88
C ARG A 102 -5.67 -9.33 15.38
N THR A 103 -4.55 -9.36 14.67
CA THR A 103 -4.47 -9.15 13.22
C THR A 103 -3.50 -10.12 12.58
N TYR A 104 -3.51 -10.18 11.24
CA TYR A 104 -2.49 -10.93 10.50
C TYR A 104 -1.07 -10.37 10.68
N ALA A 105 -0.91 -9.13 11.15
CA ALA A 105 0.40 -8.61 11.53
C ALA A 105 1.00 -9.35 12.72
N ASP A 106 0.18 -9.91 13.61
CA ASP A 106 0.69 -10.68 14.76
C ASP A 106 1.24 -12.05 14.35
N LYS A 107 0.80 -12.58 13.20
CA LYS A 107 1.22 -13.89 12.70
C LYS A 107 2.30 -13.81 11.62
N TYR A 108 2.24 -12.79 10.77
CA TYR A 108 3.09 -12.66 9.58
C TYR A 108 3.93 -11.37 9.55
N GLY A 109 3.73 -10.49 10.52
CA GLY A 109 4.54 -9.28 10.69
C GLY A 109 5.80 -9.54 11.51
N ASN A 110 6.44 -8.45 11.92
CA ASN A 110 7.69 -8.47 12.68
C ASN A 110 7.39 -8.44 14.19
N ASP A 111 7.93 -9.40 14.93
CA ASP A 111 7.78 -9.50 16.40
C ASP A 111 8.29 -8.26 17.16
N LYS A 112 9.18 -7.47 16.54
CA LYS A 112 9.77 -6.25 17.11
C LYS A 112 9.03 -4.98 16.69
N HIS A 113 8.18 -5.03 15.67
CA HIS A 113 7.50 -3.85 15.15
C HIS A 113 6.14 -4.19 14.54
N ASN A 114 5.08 -3.70 15.19
CA ASN A 114 3.72 -3.91 14.71
C ASN A 114 3.37 -2.89 13.61
N TYR A 115 3.46 -3.33 12.35
CA TYR A 115 3.04 -2.57 11.16
C TYR A 115 1.52 -2.53 10.96
N GLY A 116 0.74 -3.15 11.85
CA GLY A 116 -0.72 -3.04 11.88
C GLY A 116 -1.13 -1.62 12.24
N ILE A 117 -1.97 -1.05 11.38
CA ILE A 117 -2.36 0.36 11.42
C ILE A 117 -3.10 0.72 12.71
N THR A 118 -2.86 1.95 13.18
CA THR A 118 -3.65 2.69 14.18
C THR A 118 -4.91 3.27 13.57
#